data_AF-A0A8C6KAA6-F1
#
_entry.id   AF-A0A8C6KAA6-F1
#
_cell.length_a   1.000
_cell.length_b   1.000
_cell.length_c   1.000
_cell.angle_alpha   90.00
_cell.angle_beta   90.00
_cell.angle_gamma   90.00
#
_symmetry.space_group_name_H-M   'P 1'
#
loop_
_entity.id
_entity.type
_entity.pdbx_description
1 polymer ?
#
loop_
_entity_poly.entity_id
_entity_poly.type
_entity_poly.pdbx_seq_one_letter_code
_entity_poly.pdbx_strand_id
1 'polypeptide(L)'
;MENELIQLHALIDRLHTKQNSQTDLILQLSTALHALQQQVLAPPTEGPHFSLPERWNGVTGSPDGLLATLDMQFECQPGRFPTARSRVAHLTSLLSGRAAEWAAALYNSKSPACNDYAAFVSALRKTFVPPSSESRAMEEYID
;
A
#
# COMPACT_ATOMS: atom_id res chain seq x y z
N MET A 1 -22.18 -54.15 -40.27
CA MET A 1 -20.89 -54.73 -39.87
C MET A 1 -19.71 -53.79 -40.10
N GLU A 2 -19.21 -53.55 -41.32
CA GLU A 2 -17.99 -52.74 -41.53
C GLU A 2 -18.15 -51.27 -41.11
N ASN A 3 -19.29 -50.65 -41.45
CA ASN A 3 -19.61 -49.27 -41.06
C ASN A 3 -19.76 -49.09 -39.53
N GLU A 4 -20.25 -50.12 -38.83
CA GLU A 4 -20.42 -50.09 -37.37
C GLU A 4 -19.08 -50.21 -36.64
N LEU A 5 -18.15 -51.00 -37.19
CA LEU A 5 -16.79 -51.12 -36.67
C LEU A 5 -16.03 -49.78 -36.79
N ILE A 6 -16.24 -49.05 -37.89
CA ILE A 6 -15.66 -47.71 -38.11
C ILE A 6 -16.26 -46.69 -37.13
N GLN A 7 -17.58 -46.72 -36.94
CA GLN A 7 -18.26 -45.88 -35.95
C GLN A 7 -17.74 -46.11 -34.53
N LEU A 8 -17.51 -47.37 -34.16
CA LEU A 8 -17.04 -47.74 -32.83
C LEU A 8 -15.61 -47.23 -32.57
N HIS A 9 -14.69 -47.37 -33.53
CA HIS A 9 -13.34 -46.81 -33.41
C HIS A 9 -13.38 -45.29 -33.26
N ALA A 10 -14.21 -44.59 -34.06
CA ALA A 10 -14.35 -43.14 -33.96
C ALA A 10 -14.97 -42.66 -32.63
N LEU A 11 -15.72 -43.52 -31.93
CA LEU A 11 -16.23 -43.23 -30.59
C LEU A 11 -15.15 -43.43 -29.52
N ILE A 12 -14.34 -44.49 -29.65
CA ILE A 12 -13.20 -44.76 -28.77
C ILE A 12 -12.19 -43.62 -28.85
N ASP A 13 -11.84 -43.16 -30.06
CA ASP A 13 -10.92 -42.05 -30.25
C ASP A 13 -11.44 -40.74 -29.62
N ARG A 14 -12.75 -40.49 -29.73
CA ARG A 14 -13.38 -39.33 -29.08
C ARG A 14 -13.34 -39.42 -27.57
N LEU A 15 -13.56 -40.61 -27.01
CA LEU A 15 -13.44 -40.86 -25.58
C LEU A 15 -12.01 -40.65 -25.09
N HIS A 16 -11.02 -41.19 -25.79
CA HIS A 16 -9.61 -40.99 -25.48
C HIS A 16 -9.21 -39.52 -25.56
N THR A 17 -9.66 -38.79 -26.59
CA THR A 17 -9.38 -37.36 -26.74
C THR A 17 -9.98 -36.56 -25.57
N LYS A 18 -11.23 -36.87 -25.17
CA LYS A 18 -11.85 -36.24 -24.01
C LYS A 18 -11.09 -36.58 -22.72
N GLN A 19 -10.71 -37.83 -22.52
CA GLN A 19 -9.97 -38.24 -21.33
C GLN A 19 -8.62 -37.51 -21.23
N ASN A 20 -7.86 -37.44 -22.33
CA ASN A 20 -6.60 -36.69 -22.37
C ASN A 20 -6.80 -35.21 -22.06
N SER A 21 -7.85 -34.58 -22.64
CA SER A 21 -8.15 -33.17 -22.35
C SER A 21 -8.49 -32.93 -20.88
N GLN A 22 -9.18 -33.87 -20.24
CA GLN A 22 -9.52 -33.79 -18.83
C GLN A 22 -8.28 -34.00 -17.95
N THR A 23 -7.39 -34.93 -18.31
CA THR A 23 -6.11 -35.13 -17.61
C THR A 23 -5.24 -33.87 -17.67
N ASP A 24 -5.20 -33.21 -18.83
CA ASP A 24 -4.44 -31.96 -19.00
C ASP A 24 -5.00 -30.82 -18.13
N LEU A 25 -6.34 -30.66 -18.11
CA LEU A 25 -7.01 -29.69 -17.24
C LEU A 25 -6.73 -29.93 -15.75
N ILE A 26 -6.74 -31.19 -15.30
CA ILE A 26 -6.42 -31.53 -13.91
C ILE A 26 -4.96 -31.15 -13.59
N LEU A 27 -4.03 -31.42 -14.50
CA LEU A 27 -2.62 -31.08 -14.31
C LEU A 27 -2.42 -29.56 -14.23
N GLN A 28 -3.05 -28.81 -15.14
CA GLN A 28 -3.04 -27.35 -15.13
C GLN A 28 -3.61 -26.78 -13.83
N LEU A 29 -4.77 -27.26 -13.39
CA LEU A 29 -5.37 -26.82 -12.13
C LEU A 29 -4.48 -27.14 -10.93
N SER A 30 -3.89 -28.33 -10.87
CA SER A 30 -2.98 -28.71 -9.79
C SER A 30 -1.74 -27.80 -9.73
N THR A 31 -1.20 -27.44 -10.91
CA THR A 31 -0.04 -26.54 -11.03
C THR A 31 -0.39 -25.13 -10.57
N ALA A 32 -1.55 -24.61 -11.00
CA ALA A 32 -2.03 -23.30 -10.59
C ALA A 32 -2.29 -23.22 -9.08
N LEU A 33 -2.91 -24.25 -8.51
CA LEU A 33 -3.12 -24.35 -7.06
C LEU A 33 -1.80 -24.39 -6.29
N HIS A 34 -0.81 -25.13 -6.78
CA HIS A 34 0.50 -25.22 -6.15
C HIS A 34 1.24 -23.87 -6.18
N ALA A 35 1.18 -23.15 -7.31
CA ALA A 35 1.74 -21.80 -7.42
C ALA A 35 1.04 -20.80 -6.48
N LEU A 36 -0.28 -20.91 -6.33
CA LEU A 36 -1.03 -20.08 -5.39
C LEU A 36 -0.68 -20.39 -3.93
N GLN A 37 -0.51 -21.67 -3.61
CA GLN A 37 -0.12 -22.10 -2.27
C GLN A 37 1.30 -21.65 -1.92
N GLN A 38 2.23 -21.64 -2.89
CA GLN A 38 3.57 -21.06 -2.69
C GLN A 38 3.53 -19.55 -2.45
N GLN A 39 2.58 -18.81 -3.03
CA GLN A 39 2.40 -17.38 -2.72
C GLN A 39 1.85 -17.14 -1.31
N VAL A 40 1.04 -18.08 -0.78
CA VAL A 40 0.46 -17.99 0.58
C VAL A 40 1.43 -18.47 1.66
N LEU A 41 2.29 -19.45 1.37
CA LEU A 41 3.30 -19.98 2.29
C LEU A 41 4.68 -19.31 2.16
N ALA A 42 4.90 -18.47 1.14
CA ALA A 42 6.05 -17.59 1.16
C ALA A 42 5.97 -16.79 2.47
N PRO A 43 7.01 -16.79 3.31
CA PRO A 43 7.04 -15.88 4.45
C PRO A 43 6.72 -14.50 3.89
N PRO A 44 5.91 -13.67 4.58
CA PRO A 44 5.78 -12.29 4.18
C PRO A 44 7.20 -11.82 3.97
N THR A 45 7.51 -11.32 2.76
CA THR A 45 8.80 -10.71 2.52
C THR A 45 8.87 -9.62 3.56
N GLU A 46 9.52 -9.92 4.68
CA GLU A 46 9.83 -8.99 5.73
C GLU A 46 10.86 -8.10 5.06
N GLY A 47 10.34 -7.11 4.33
CA GLY A 47 11.13 -6.03 3.82
C GLY A 47 11.95 -5.47 4.98
N PRO A 48 13.07 -4.80 4.68
CA PRO A 48 14.01 -4.33 5.69
C PRO A 48 13.26 -3.80 6.91
N HIS A 49 13.49 -4.43 8.07
CA HIS A 49 12.89 -4.04 9.33
C HIS A 49 13.42 -2.65 9.67
N PHE A 50 12.75 -1.63 9.15
CA PHE A 50 12.95 -0.27 9.57
C PHE A 50 12.45 -0.21 11.01
N SER A 51 13.36 0.07 11.94
CA SER A 51 13.01 0.48 13.30
C SER A 51 11.85 1.48 13.20
N LEU A 52 10.76 1.28 13.95
CA LEU A 52 9.64 2.22 13.88
C LEU A 52 10.18 3.64 14.09
N PRO A 53 9.89 4.59 13.18
CA PRO A 53 10.31 5.97 13.36
C PRO A 53 9.82 6.47 14.71
N GLU A 54 10.65 7.26 15.40
CA GLU A 54 10.25 7.87 16.67
C GLU A 54 8.96 8.68 16.48
N ARG A 55 7.99 8.50 17.39
CA ARG A 55 6.72 9.20 17.28
C ARG A 55 6.95 10.69 17.49
N TRP A 56 6.43 11.52 16.58
CA TRP A 56 6.58 12.97 16.65
C TRP A 56 5.38 13.61 17.34
N ASN A 57 5.65 14.48 18.32
CA ASN A 57 4.63 15.06 19.19
C ASN A 57 4.08 16.43 18.72
N GLY A 58 4.72 17.05 17.73
CA GLY A 58 4.35 18.38 17.25
C GLY A 58 4.82 19.55 18.13
N VAL A 59 5.80 19.35 19.03
CA VAL A 59 6.28 20.38 19.98
C VAL A 59 7.74 20.76 19.72
N THR A 60 8.61 19.77 19.44
CA THR A 60 10.05 19.99 19.24
C THR A 60 10.52 19.34 17.95
N GLY A 61 11.41 20.03 17.22
CA GLY A 61 11.99 19.54 15.97
C GLY A 61 11.08 19.68 14.75
N SER A 62 11.69 19.55 13.57
CA SER A 62 10.96 19.58 12.30
C SER A 62 10.36 18.20 11.97
N PRO A 63 9.16 18.13 11.36
CA PRO A 63 8.63 16.88 10.82
C PRO A 63 9.46 16.34 9.62
N ASP A 64 10.44 17.08 9.10
CA ASP A 64 11.22 16.70 7.91
C ASP A 64 11.88 15.32 8.01
N GLY A 65 12.51 14.98 9.14
CA GLY A 65 13.15 13.67 9.30
C GLY A 65 12.16 12.50 9.27
N LEU A 66 10.99 12.70 9.89
CA LEU A 66 9.89 11.73 9.85
C LEU A 66 9.36 11.56 8.41
N LEU A 67 9.14 12.67 7.70
CA LEU A 67 8.63 12.67 6.33
C LEU A 67 9.61 12.00 5.37
N ALA A 68 10.90 12.31 5.45
CA ALA A 68 11.93 11.68 4.63
C ALA A 68 12.00 10.15 4.85
N THR A 69 11.85 9.70 6.10
CA THR A 69 11.80 8.27 6.44
C THR A 69 10.57 7.59 5.82
N LEU A 70 9.41 8.26 5.89
CA LEU A 70 8.18 7.76 5.30
C LEU A 70 8.25 7.68 3.78
N ASP A 71 8.80 8.70 3.12
CA ASP A 71 8.97 8.71 1.66
C ASP A 71 9.85 7.53 1.21
N MET A 72 10.99 7.32 1.88
CA MET A 72 11.87 6.17 1.63
C MET A 72 11.13 4.83 1.85
N GLN A 73 10.30 4.72 2.89
CA GLN A 73 9.55 3.50 3.17
C GLN A 73 8.48 3.23 2.11
N PHE A 74 7.80 4.27 1.61
CA PHE A 74 6.82 4.13 0.53
C PHE A 74 7.47 3.75 -0.80
N GLU A 75 8.70 4.22 -1.06
CA GLU A 75 9.49 3.83 -2.22
C GLU A 75 9.97 2.38 -2.12
N CYS A 76 10.44 1.95 -0.94
CA CYS A 76 10.92 0.58 -0.71
C CYS A 76 9.79 -0.46 -0.60
N GLN A 77 8.57 -0.05 -0.21
CA GLN A 77 7.44 -0.95 0.05
C GLN A 77 6.12 -0.44 -0.58
N PRO A 78 6.06 -0.25 -1.92
CA PRO A 78 4.88 0.32 -2.57
C PRO A 78 3.63 -0.56 -2.41
N GLY A 79 3.80 -1.88 -2.34
CA GLY A 79 2.70 -2.83 -2.14
C GLY A 79 2.06 -2.77 -0.74
N ARG A 80 2.77 -2.26 0.28
CA ARG A 80 2.26 -2.15 1.65
C ARG A 80 1.41 -0.90 1.85
N PHE A 81 1.64 0.14 1.05
CA PHE A 81 0.92 1.42 1.11
C PHE A 81 0.41 1.86 -0.27
N PRO A 82 -0.52 1.09 -0.87
CA PRO A 82 -0.95 1.27 -2.25
C PRO A 82 -1.85 2.51 -2.46
N THR A 83 -2.40 3.08 -1.39
CA THR A 83 -3.34 4.22 -1.47
C THR A 83 -2.83 5.42 -0.69
N ALA A 84 -3.18 6.64 -1.13
CA ALA A 84 -2.91 7.86 -0.38
C ALA A 84 -3.46 7.77 1.05
N ARG A 85 -4.65 7.18 1.22
CA ARG A 85 -5.27 6.93 2.52
C ARG A 85 -4.42 6.03 3.43
N SER A 86 -3.81 4.97 2.90
CA SER A 86 -2.91 4.09 3.67
C SER A 86 -1.63 4.80 4.10
N ARG A 87 -1.09 5.71 3.27
CA ARG A 87 0.08 6.54 3.62
C ARG A 87 -0.26 7.55 4.70
N VAL A 88 -1.41 8.22 4.60
CA VAL A 88 -1.93 9.14 5.63
C VAL A 88 -2.15 8.40 6.96
N ALA A 89 -2.74 7.19 6.92
CA ALA A 89 -2.93 6.39 8.12
C ALA A 89 -1.59 6.01 8.78
N HIS A 90 -0.58 5.65 7.97
CA HIS A 90 0.74 5.34 8.49
C HIS A 90 1.41 6.57 9.13
N LEU A 91 1.41 7.72 8.45
CA LEU A 91 1.90 8.97 9.02
C LEU A 91 1.19 9.30 10.35
N THR A 92 -0.14 9.18 10.38
CA THR A 92 -0.94 9.45 11.59
C THR A 92 -0.57 8.53 12.76
N SER A 93 -0.20 7.27 12.49
CA SER A 93 0.24 6.32 13.53
C SER A 93 1.58 6.69 14.19
N LEU A 94 2.36 7.55 13.53
CA LEU A 94 3.63 8.08 14.01
C LEU A 94 3.48 9.46 14.67
N LEU A 95 2.26 9.99 14.74
CA LEU A 95 1.97 11.21 15.48
C LEU A 95 1.63 10.88 16.93
N SER A 96 2.00 11.78 17.84
CA SER A 96 1.68 11.71 19.27
C SER A 96 1.34 13.10 19.81
N GLY A 97 0.84 13.19 21.04
CA GLY A 97 0.52 14.46 21.70
C GLY A 97 -0.33 15.40 20.83
N ARG A 98 0.12 16.65 20.68
CA ARG A 98 -0.57 17.69 19.92
C ARG A 98 -0.72 17.35 18.43
N ALA A 99 0.28 16.70 17.84
CA ALA A 99 0.19 16.27 16.44
C ALA A 99 -0.90 15.21 16.21
N ALA A 100 -1.07 14.28 17.16
CA ALA A 100 -2.14 13.28 17.10
C ALA A 100 -3.53 13.92 17.29
N GLU A 101 -3.68 14.85 18.24
CA GLU A 101 -4.93 15.60 18.45
C GLU A 101 -5.33 16.41 17.21
N TRP A 102 -4.36 17.08 16.59
CA TRP A 102 -4.56 17.80 15.33
C TRP A 102 -5.04 16.86 14.21
N ALA A 103 -4.38 15.71 14.05
CA ALA A 103 -4.79 14.73 13.06
C ALA A 103 -6.23 14.23 13.34
N ALA A 104 -6.57 13.92 14.59
CA ALA A 104 -7.92 13.52 14.98
C ALA A 104 -8.97 14.59 14.61
N ALA A 105 -8.67 15.88 14.78
CA ALA A 105 -9.54 16.97 14.38
C ALA A 105 -9.77 17.02 12.86
N LEU A 106 -8.73 16.77 12.04
CA LEU A 106 -8.89 16.65 10.58
C LEU A 106 -9.78 15.47 10.18
N TYR A 107 -9.63 14.33 10.87
CA TYR A 107 -10.48 13.16 10.63
C TYR A 107 -11.94 13.44 11.00
N ASN A 108 -12.19 14.07 12.15
CA ASN A 108 -13.55 14.39 12.61
C ASN A 108 -14.25 15.39 11.70
N SER A 109 -13.50 16.36 11.17
CA SER A 109 -14.01 17.33 10.20
C SER A 109 -14.16 16.77 8.78
N LYS A 110 -13.83 15.49 8.55
CA LYS A 110 -13.83 14.85 7.23
C LYS A 110 -13.01 15.65 6.21
N SER A 111 -11.89 16.19 6.64
CA SER A 111 -11.02 17.02 5.79
C SER A 111 -10.62 16.25 4.53
N PRO A 112 -10.69 16.86 3.34
CA PRO A 112 -10.23 16.22 2.10
C PRO A 112 -8.74 15.86 2.15
N ALA A 113 -7.94 16.58 2.96
CA ALA A 113 -6.54 16.27 3.18
C ALA A 113 -6.31 14.87 3.77
N CYS A 114 -7.28 14.29 4.47
CA CYS A 114 -7.18 12.93 4.99
C CYS A 114 -7.15 11.84 3.90
N ASN A 115 -7.49 12.20 2.65
CA ASN A 115 -7.50 11.29 1.49
C ASN A 115 -6.35 11.55 0.51
N ASP A 116 -5.51 12.56 0.76
CA ASP A 116 -4.40 12.93 -0.10
C ASP A 116 -3.14 13.16 0.74
N TYR A 117 -2.08 12.39 0.47
CA TYR A 117 -0.86 12.43 1.27
C TYR A 117 -0.16 13.80 1.19
N ALA A 118 -0.07 14.39 0.00
CA ALA A 118 0.60 15.68 -0.19
C ALA A 118 -0.17 16.82 0.50
N ALA A 119 -1.49 16.81 0.40
CA ALA A 119 -2.35 17.77 1.10
C ALA A 119 -2.23 17.64 2.62
N PHE A 120 -2.17 16.40 3.15
CA PHE A 120 -1.98 16.15 4.57
C PHE A 120 -0.63 16.67 5.07
N VAL A 121 0.45 16.39 4.33
CA VAL A 121 1.80 16.87 4.66
C VAL A 121 1.87 18.41 4.61
N SER A 122 1.23 19.03 3.61
CA SER A 122 1.14 20.49 3.51
C SER A 122 0.42 21.09 4.71
N ALA A 123 -0.72 20.52 5.11
CA ALA A 123 -1.47 20.97 6.28
C ALA A 123 -0.67 20.79 7.58
N LEU A 124 0.07 19.68 7.71
CA LEU A 124 0.95 19.41 8.84
C LEU A 124 2.05 20.47 8.93
N ARG A 125 2.75 20.76 7.82
CA ARG A 125 3.79 21.79 7.77
C ARG A 125 3.24 23.16 8.13
N LYS A 126 2.10 23.56 7.55
CA LYS A 126 1.45 24.84 7.86
C LYS A 126 1.06 24.99 9.33
N THR A 127 0.72 23.89 9.99
CA THR A 127 0.26 23.93 11.39
C THR A 127 1.43 23.97 12.38
N PHE A 128 2.52 23.26 12.09
CA PHE A 128 3.59 23.00 13.06
C PHE A 128 4.96 23.60 12.70
N VAL A 129 5.17 24.00 11.46
CA VAL A 129 6.38 24.70 11.04
C VAL A 129 6.06 26.20 11.01
N PRO A 130 6.59 27.00 11.94
CA PRO A 130 6.39 28.44 11.90
C PRO A 130 6.97 28.99 10.59
N PRO A 131 6.35 30.01 9.97
CA PRO A 131 6.99 30.73 8.88
C PRO A 131 8.34 31.24 9.41
N SER A 132 9.42 30.96 8.67
CA SER A 132 10.73 31.49 9.02
C SER A 132 10.60 33.00 9.27
N SER A 133 11.14 33.47 10.38
CA SER A 133 11.03 34.85 10.87
C SER A 133 11.70 35.90 9.96
N GLU A 134 11.95 35.59 8.69
CA GLU A 134 12.43 36.53 7.67
C GLU A 134 11.30 37.45 7.17
N SER A 135 10.04 37.11 7.42
CA SER A 135 8.89 37.93 7.00
C SER A 135 8.35 38.87 8.08
N ARG A 136 8.96 38.93 9.27
CA ARG A 136 8.54 39.83 10.36
C ARG A 136 9.39 41.10 10.50
N ALA A 137 10.43 41.24 9.67
CA ALA A 137 11.33 42.39 9.68
C ALA A 137 10.96 43.49 8.66
N MET A 138 9.93 43.28 7.82
CA MET A 138 9.50 44.29 6.83
C MET A 138 8.36 45.19 7.33
N GLU A 139 7.68 44.82 8.43
CA GLU A 139 6.56 45.60 9.00
C GLU A 139 7.00 46.58 10.11
N GLU A 140 8.30 46.62 10.45
CA GLU A 140 8.87 47.54 11.45
C GLU A 140 9.81 48.59 10.80
N TYR A 141 9.62 48.83 9.49
CA TYR A 141 10.29 49.90 8.73
C TYR A 141 9.28 50.91 8.15
N ILE A 142 8.04 50.89 8.64
CA ILE A 142 7.04 51.95 8.41
C ILE A 142 6.47 52.35 9.77
N ASP A 143 7.30 53.01 10.59
CA ASP A 143 6.84 54.00 11.57
C ASP A 143 7.89 55.12 11.67
#